data_AF-A0A255YYR3-F1
#
_entry.id   AF-A0A255YYR3-F1
#
_cell.length_a   1.000
_cell.length_b   1.000
_cell.length_c   1.000
_cell.angle_alpha   90.00
_cell.angle_beta   90.00
_cell.angle_gamma   90.00
#
_symmetry.space_group_name_H-M   'P 1'
#
loop_
_entity.id
_entity.type
_entity.pdbx_description
1 polymer ?
#
loop_
_entity_poly.entity_id
_entity_poly.type
_entity_poly.pdbx_seq_one_letter_code
_entity_poly.pdbx_strand_id
1 'polypeptide(L)'
;MFNDLAGTQVKIKVVDIGANPIDGDPPYGAMLRRGEASVVGFEPNPSALALLNERKGPDETYLPNAVGDGRRHTLHVCQAPGMTSLLEPNPEVLDMFHGFPDWGRVLERVEVDTVRLDDLPETAGIDMVKIDIQGGELLVLRNAVERLRDAVVIQTEIEFLPMYKNQPLFSDVEQFLRGQGFVFHRFFPLISRVFKPVMVGGNIYGGHSQQVWGDGIFVRDFITFDGYSDDKLLAAAAIVHNCYDSVDLSLRLLKEYDRRRGTNLGSTYFDAFSGGA
;
A
#
# COMPACT_ATOMS: atom_id res chain seq x y z
N MET A 1 1.52 9.16 19.60
CA MET A 1 2.14 9.02 18.26
C MET A 1 3.53 8.46 18.43
N PHE A 2 4.08 7.75 17.44
CA PHE A 2 5.36 7.07 17.61
C PHE A 2 6.50 7.98 18.09
N ASN A 3 6.71 9.14 17.44
CA ASN A 3 7.81 10.05 17.79
C ASN A 3 7.73 10.52 19.26
N ASP A 4 6.53 10.90 19.72
CA ASP A 4 6.31 11.30 21.11
C ASP A 4 6.56 10.14 22.10
N LEU A 5 6.07 8.94 21.77
CA LEU A 5 6.19 7.76 22.62
C LEU A 5 7.66 7.31 22.74
N ALA A 6 8.37 7.25 21.62
CA ALA A 6 9.75 6.80 21.57
C ALA A 6 10.76 7.88 21.95
N GLY A 7 10.35 9.16 22.03
CA GLY A 7 11.26 10.27 22.30
C GLY A 7 12.29 10.49 21.19
N THR A 8 11.89 10.28 19.94
CA THR A 8 12.75 10.43 18.74
C THR A 8 12.02 11.23 17.66
N GLN A 9 12.75 11.66 16.63
CA GLN A 9 12.18 12.37 15.50
C GLN A 9 12.51 11.64 14.20
N VAL A 10 11.51 10.99 13.63
CA VAL A 10 11.60 10.29 12.34
C VAL A 10 10.67 10.96 11.35
N LYS A 11 11.16 11.21 10.13
CA LYS A 11 10.35 11.66 8.98
C LYS A 11 10.36 10.57 7.91
N ILE A 12 9.17 10.13 7.51
CA ILE A 12 8.95 9.00 6.60
C ILE A 12 8.77 9.49 5.17
N LYS A 13 9.49 8.92 4.21
CA LYS A 13 9.21 9.13 2.79
C LYS A 13 8.28 8.04 2.26
N VAL A 14 7.10 8.47 1.81
CA VAL A 14 6.06 7.61 1.22
C VAL A 14 6.04 7.78 -0.29
N VAL A 15 5.97 6.65 -1.01
CA VAL A 15 5.52 6.62 -2.41
C VAL A 15 4.14 5.98 -2.46
N ASP A 16 3.16 6.72 -2.98
CA ASP A 16 1.76 6.28 -3.10
C ASP A 16 1.37 6.14 -4.57
N ILE A 17 1.09 4.91 -5.01
CA ILE A 17 0.79 4.58 -6.40
C ILE A 17 -0.71 4.27 -6.48
N GLY A 18 -1.45 5.06 -7.25
CA GLY A 18 -2.90 5.09 -7.16
C GLY A 18 -3.36 5.99 -6.02
N ALA A 19 -2.93 7.26 -6.06
CA ALA A 19 -3.21 8.25 -5.01
C ALA A 19 -4.64 8.83 -5.06
N ASN A 20 -5.58 8.14 -5.70
CA ASN A 20 -6.92 8.65 -5.98
C ASN A 20 -7.65 8.99 -4.66
N PRO A 21 -8.16 10.23 -4.49
CA PRO A 21 -8.76 10.66 -3.22
C PRO A 21 -10.21 10.18 -3.03
N ILE A 22 -10.54 8.95 -3.46
CA ILE A 22 -11.88 8.37 -3.35
C ILE A 22 -12.06 7.45 -2.14
N ASP A 23 -10.97 6.87 -1.61
CA ASP A 23 -11.02 5.84 -0.57
C ASP A 23 -10.81 6.37 0.86
N GLY A 24 -10.92 7.70 1.03
CA GLY A 24 -10.75 8.35 2.33
C GLY A 24 -9.31 8.74 2.64
N ASP A 25 -8.99 8.84 3.94
CA ASP A 25 -7.66 9.26 4.40
C ASP A 25 -6.69 8.07 4.33
N PRO A 26 -5.54 8.17 3.64
CA PRO A 26 -4.59 7.07 3.55
C PRO A 26 -3.97 6.77 4.91
N PRO A 27 -3.45 5.55 5.16
CA PRO A 27 -2.91 5.17 6.47
C PRO A 27 -1.77 6.06 6.98
N TYR A 28 -1.02 6.72 6.08
CA TYR A 28 0.02 7.68 6.44
C TYR A 28 -0.48 9.12 6.66
N GLY A 29 -1.74 9.42 6.37
CA GLY A 29 -2.28 10.78 6.34
C GLY A 29 -2.12 11.54 7.67
N ALA A 30 -2.22 10.83 8.80
CA ALA A 30 -1.99 11.42 10.11
C ALA A 30 -0.52 11.83 10.32
N MET A 31 0.46 11.06 9.83
CA MET A 31 1.89 11.42 9.87
C MET A 31 2.16 12.64 9.00
N LEU A 32 1.58 12.67 7.79
CA LEU A 32 1.72 13.77 6.85
C LEU A 32 1.23 15.10 7.46
N ARG A 33 0.03 15.11 8.07
CA ARG A 33 -0.51 16.31 8.74
C ARG A 33 0.35 16.83 9.89
N ARG A 34 1.19 15.98 10.50
CA ARG A 34 2.13 16.35 11.57
C ARG A 34 3.51 16.74 11.05
N GLY A 35 3.75 16.71 9.74
CA GLY A 35 5.08 16.93 9.15
C GLY A 35 6.06 15.77 9.38
N GLU A 36 5.56 14.61 9.80
CA GLU A 36 6.32 13.38 10.05
C GLU A 36 6.42 12.50 8.81
N ALA A 37 5.83 12.91 7.70
CA ALA A 37 5.96 12.24 6.41
C ALA A 37 6.07 13.24 5.27
N SER A 38 6.66 12.79 4.16
CA SER A 38 6.53 13.40 2.84
C SER A 38 6.05 12.36 1.84
N VAL A 39 5.32 12.81 0.82
CA VAL A 39 4.64 11.94 -0.15
C VAL A 39 5.04 12.29 -1.57
N VAL A 40 5.38 11.26 -2.35
CA VAL A 40 5.40 11.30 -3.81
C VAL A 40 4.28 10.38 -4.30
N GLY A 41 3.17 10.98 -4.71
CA GLY A 41 1.98 10.27 -5.17
C GLY A 41 1.90 10.21 -6.70
N PHE A 42 1.28 9.15 -7.22
CA PHE A 42 1.05 8.95 -8.65
C PHE A 42 -0.45 8.81 -8.94
N GLU A 43 -0.97 9.68 -9.79
CA GLU A 43 -2.36 9.69 -10.21
C GLU A 43 -2.47 10.12 -11.68
N PRO A 44 -2.70 9.19 -12.62
CA PRO A 44 -2.81 9.50 -14.05
C PRO A 44 -4.17 10.10 -14.45
N ASN A 45 -5.21 9.99 -13.63
CA ASN A 45 -6.50 10.59 -13.93
C ASN A 45 -6.43 12.11 -13.75
N PRO A 46 -6.64 12.93 -14.81
CA PRO A 46 -6.44 14.37 -14.74
C PRO A 46 -7.33 15.09 -13.71
N SER A 47 -8.57 14.63 -13.49
CA SER A 47 -9.47 15.29 -12.54
C SER A 47 -9.13 14.96 -11.09
N ALA A 48 -8.76 13.70 -10.80
CA ALA A 48 -8.26 13.30 -9.49
C ALA A 48 -6.94 14.00 -9.17
N LEU A 49 -6.01 14.05 -10.13
CA LEU A 49 -4.73 14.75 -9.98
C LEU A 49 -4.90 16.26 -9.73
N ALA A 50 -5.86 16.90 -10.40
CA ALA A 50 -6.17 18.32 -10.16
C ALA A 50 -6.64 18.54 -8.72
N LEU A 51 -7.52 17.66 -8.20
CA LEU A 51 -8.01 17.73 -6.83
C LEU A 51 -6.89 17.50 -5.80
N LEU A 52 -5.99 16.55 -6.05
CA LEU A 52 -4.81 16.32 -5.21
C LEU A 52 -3.93 17.57 -5.18
N ASN A 53 -3.65 18.18 -6.34
CA ASN A 53 -2.81 19.38 -6.41
C ASN A 53 -3.45 20.63 -5.78
N GLU A 54 -4.78 20.72 -5.76
CA GLU A 54 -5.49 21.78 -5.05
C GLU A 54 -5.37 21.63 -3.52
N ARG A 55 -5.36 20.38 -3.03
CA ARG A 55 -5.41 20.08 -1.58
C ARG A 55 -4.04 19.86 -0.93
N LYS A 56 -3.00 19.60 -1.73
CA LYS A 56 -1.69 19.18 -1.22
C LYS A 56 -1.04 20.22 -0.30
N GLY A 57 -0.38 19.73 0.74
CA GLY A 57 0.52 20.48 1.60
C GLY A 57 1.94 20.62 1.01
N PRO A 58 2.86 21.23 1.78
CA PRO A 58 4.23 21.50 1.32
C PRO A 58 5.10 20.24 1.19
N ASP A 59 4.73 19.15 1.86
CA ASP A 59 5.46 17.88 1.87
C ASP A 59 4.92 16.85 0.87
N GLU A 60 4.10 17.29 -0.08
CA GLU A 60 3.40 16.44 -1.04
C GLU A 60 3.72 16.82 -2.48
N THR A 61 4.05 15.83 -3.30
CA THR A 61 4.24 15.96 -4.74
C THR A 61 3.41 14.90 -5.44
N TYR A 62 2.55 15.31 -6.37
CA TYR A 62 1.70 14.40 -7.15
C TYR A 62 2.10 14.43 -8.63
N LEU A 63 2.41 13.26 -9.19
CA LEU A 63 2.87 13.08 -10.56
C LEU A 63 1.74 12.48 -11.44
N PRO A 64 1.61 12.93 -12.70
CA PRO A 64 0.54 12.49 -13.61
C PRO A 64 0.76 11.11 -14.23
N ASN A 65 1.74 10.34 -13.75
CA ASN A 65 2.20 9.14 -14.43
C ASN A 65 1.45 7.90 -13.93
N ALA A 66 1.06 7.02 -14.85
CA ALA A 66 0.76 5.64 -14.50
C ALA A 66 2.07 4.90 -14.23
N VAL A 67 2.14 4.11 -13.16
CA VAL A 67 3.36 3.36 -12.81
C VAL A 67 3.22 1.93 -13.33
N GLY A 68 4.29 1.37 -13.90
CA GLY A 68 4.30 0.05 -14.51
C GLY A 68 5.70 -0.38 -14.93
N ASP A 69 5.82 -0.97 -16.12
CA ASP A 69 7.08 -1.51 -16.67
C ASP A 69 7.82 -0.55 -17.61
N GLY A 70 7.36 0.70 -17.71
CA GLY A 70 7.94 1.69 -18.63
C GLY A 70 7.46 1.56 -20.08
N ARG A 71 6.43 0.74 -20.33
CA ARG A 71 5.85 0.52 -21.66
C ARG A 71 4.44 1.10 -21.77
N ARG A 72 3.95 1.10 -23.00
CA ARG A 72 2.56 1.43 -23.33
C ARG A 72 1.65 0.25 -23.04
N HIS A 73 0.51 0.52 -22.40
CA HIS A 73 -0.54 -0.45 -22.08
C HIS A 73 -1.91 0.12 -22.42
N THR A 74 -2.91 -0.77 -22.55
CA THR A 74 -4.31 -0.38 -22.65
C THR A 74 -4.92 -0.30 -21.24
N LEU A 75 -5.40 0.88 -20.86
CA LEU A 75 -6.20 1.11 -19.67
C LEU A 75 -7.67 0.83 -19.98
N HIS A 76 -8.29 -0.04 -19.19
CA HIS A 76 -9.71 -0.36 -19.25
C HIS A 76 -10.46 0.53 -18.26
N VAL A 77 -11.04 1.61 -18.76
CA VAL A 77 -11.82 2.54 -17.93
C VAL A 77 -13.19 1.92 -17.65
N CYS A 78 -13.43 1.58 -16.39
CA CYS A 78 -14.65 0.89 -15.96
C CYS A 78 -15.72 1.85 -15.45
N GLN A 79 -16.94 1.35 -15.34
CA GLN A 79 -18.09 2.10 -14.83
C GLN A 79 -17.87 2.63 -13.41
N ALA A 80 -17.25 1.83 -12.53
CA ALA A 80 -16.75 2.29 -11.25
C ALA A 80 -15.28 2.72 -11.39
N PRO A 81 -14.89 3.93 -10.94
CA PRO A 81 -13.51 4.39 -11.01
C PRO A 81 -12.52 3.42 -10.36
N GLY A 82 -12.85 2.89 -9.17
CA GLY A 82 -12.06 1.88 -8.46
C GLY A 82 -12.07 0.47 -9.08
N MET A 83 -12.58 0.30 -10.31
CA MET A 83 -12.44 -0.93 -11.11
C MET A 83 -11.61 -0.69 -12.39
N THR A 84 -11.05 0.51 -12.56
CA THR A 84 -10.21 0.86 -13.72
C THR A 84 -8.85 0.21 -13.57
N SER A 85 -8.42 -0.55 -14.58
CA SER A 85 -7.17 -1.32 -14.52
C SER A 85 -6.50 -1.42 -15.90
N LEU A 86 -5.20 -1.69 -15.91
CA LEU A 86 -4.51 -2.16 -17.12
C LEU A 86 -4.96 -3.57 -17.53
N LEU A 87 -5.54 -4.32 -16.61
CA LEU A 87 -6.08 -5.65 -16.88
C LEU A 87 -7.54 -5.59 -17.29
N GLU A 88 -7.95 -6.50 -18.19
CA GLU A 88 -9.34 -6.59 -18.62
C GLU A 88 -10.20 -7.28 -17.54
N PRO A 89 -11.36 -6.71 -17.13
CA PRO A 89 -12.27 -7.34 -16.18
C PRO A 89 -12.66 -8.78 -16.57
N ASN A 90 -12.78 -9.66 -15.58
CA ASN A 90 -13.12 -11.06 -15.79
C ASN A 90 -14.62 -11.31 -15.53
N PRO A 91 -15.48 -11.35 -16.57
CA PRO A 91 -16.92 -11.45 -16.39
C PRO A 91 -17.32 -12.75 -15.67
N GLU A 92 -16.62 -13.87 -15.88
CA GLU A 92 -16.94 -15.14 -15.23
C GLU A 92 -16.81 -15.05 -13.70
N VAL A 93 -15.85 -14.27 -13.20
CA VAL A 93 -15.66 -14.06 -11.76
C VAL A 93 -16.58 -12.97 -11.24
N LEU A 94 -16.69 -11.85 -11.95
CA LEU A 94 -17.54 -10.73 -11.53
C LEU A 94 -19.02 -11.11 -11.48
N ASP A 95 -19.49 -11.96 -12.38
CA ASP A 95 -20.88 -12.42 -12.42
C ASP A 95 -21.30 -13.21 -11.19
N MET A 96 -20.34 -13.81 -10.47
CA MET A 96 -20.61 -14.54 -9.23
C MET A 96 -21.05 -13.63 -8.07
N PHE A 97 -20.78 -12.32 -8.13
CA PHE A 97 -21.01 -11.38 -7.01
C PHE A 97 -21.92 -10.21 -7.41
N HIS A 98 -22.66 -9.67 -6.44
CA HIS A 98 -23.56 -8.53 -6.67
C HIS A 98 -22.79 -7.25 -6.98
N GLY A 99 -23.33 -6.42 -7.87
CA GLY A 99 -22.76 -5.13 -8.28
C GLY A 99 -21.57 -5.21 -9.25
N PHE A 100 -20.67 -6.18 -9.08
CA PHE A 100 -19.44 -6.29 -9.87
C PHE A 100 -19.61 -6.33 -11.40
N PRO A 101 -20.63 -6.99 -11.99
CA PRO A 101 -20.82 -6.96 -13.43
C PRO A 101 -21.10 -5.55 -13.98
N ASP A 102 -21.82 -4.74 -13.21
CA ASP A 102 -22.11 -3.36 -13.57
C ASP A 102 -20.89 -2.46 -13.31
N TRP A 103 -20.22 -2.62 -12.16
CA TRP A 103 -19.04 -1.83 -11.78
C TRP A 103 -17.83 -2.07 -12.68
N GLY A 104 -17.58 -3.33 -13.05
CA GLY A 104 -16.49 -3.75 -13.94
C GLY A 104 -16.81 -3.61 -15.42
N ARG A 105 -17.95 -3.02 -15.79
CA ARG A 105 -18.27 -2.78 -17.21
C ARG A 105 -17.31 -1.75 -17.79
N VAL A 106 -16.52 -2.17 -18.79
CA VAL A 106 -15.60 -1.28 -19.53
C VAL A 106 -16.39 -0.28 -20.36
N LEU A 107 -16.21 1.01 -20.08
CA LEU A 107 -16.79 2.13 -20.80
C LEU A 107 -15.88 2.61 -21.94
N GLU A 108 -14.57 2.60 -21.71
CA GLU A 108 -13.57 3.10 -22.64
C GLU A 108 -12.27 2.28 -22.53
N ARG A 109 -11.51 2.20 -23.63
CA ARG A 109 -10.15 1.67 -23.65
C ARG A 109 -9.21 2.76 -24.13
N VAL A 110 -8.22 3.11 -23.32
CA VAL A 110 -7.30 4.23 -23.56
C VAL A 110 -5.86 3.73 -23.52
N GLU A 111 -5.04 4.14 -24.47
CA GLU A 111 -3.61 3.84 -24.43
C GLU A 111 -2.89 4.78 -23.45
N VAL A 112 -2.13 4.21 -22.52
CA VAL A 112 -1.37 4.95 -21.51
C VAL A 112 0.09 4.50 -21.50
N ASP A 113 1.00 5.47 -21.41
CA ASP A 113 2.41 5.21 -21.21
C ASP A 113 2.68 5.09 -19.70
N THR A 114 3.37 4.03 -19.28
CA THR A 114 3.76 3.83 -17.88
C THR A 114 5.21 4.26 -17.63
N VAL A 115 5.53 4.53 -16.37
CA VAL A 115 6.90 4.79 -15.90
C VAL A 115 7.32 3.73 -14.87
N ARG A 116 8.62 3.44 -14.78
CA ARG A 116 9.17 2.61 -13.73
C ARG A 116 9.55 3.46 -12.54
N LEU A 117 9.29 2.99 -11.32
CA LEU A 117 9.72 3.70 -10.11
C LEU A 117 11.25 3.88 -10.07
N ASP A 118 12.00 2.85 -10.47
CA ASP A 118 13.47 2.88 -10.49
C ASP A 118 14.04 4.03 -11.33
N ASP A 119 13.31 4.47 -12.35
CA ASP A 119 13.76 5.49 -13.30
C ASP A 119 13.41 6.92 -12.83
N LEU A 120 12.65 7.08 -11.73
CA LEU A 120 12.22 8.37 -11.19
C LEU A 120 13.04 8.79 -9.96
N PRO A 121 13.79 9.90 -10.00
CA PRO A 121 14.62 10.35 -8.87
C PRO A 121 13.80 10.73 -7.64
N GLU A 122 12.57 11.21 -7.81
CA GLU A 122 11.65 11.60 -6.73
C GLU A 122 11.33 10.43 -5.80
N THR A 123 11.45 9.18 -6.28
CA THR A 123 11.15 7.95 -5.52
C THR A 123 12.37 7.37 -4.81
N ALA A 124 13.55 8.00 -4.89
CA ALA A 124 14.75 7.51 -4.20
C ALA A 124 14.64 7.61 -2.67
N GLY A 125 15.19 6.65 -1.93
CA GLY A 125 15.21 6.68 -0.46
C GLY A 125 13.84 6.45 0.18
N ILE A 126 12.89 5.84 -0.53
CA ILE A 126 11.57 5.50 0.00
C ILE A 126 11.65 4.64 1.25
N ASP A 127 10.77 4.91 2.21
CA ASP A 127 10.57 4.08 3.41
C ASP A 127 9.32 3.21 3.27
N MET A 128 8.24 3.81 2.77
CA MET A 128 6.95 3.16 2.61
C MET A 128 6.48 3.22 1.15
N VAL A 129 6.00 2.09 0.64
CA VAL A 129 5.27 2.03 -0.63
C VAL A 129 3.81 1.69 -0.34
N LYS A 130 2.88 2.48 -0.85
CA LYS A 130 1.46 2.11 -0.98
C LYS A 130 1.15 1.92 -2.46
N ILE A 131 0.51 0.81 -2.81
CA ILE A 131 0.06 0.52 -4.18
C ILE A 131 -1.40 0.06 -4.15
N ASP A 132 -2.25 0.76 -4.88
CA ASP A 132 -3.64 0.40 -5.10
C ASP A 132 -4.03 0.82 -6.52
N ILE A 133 -3.81 -0.07 -7.49
CA ILE A 133 -4.04 0.19 -8.91
C ILE A 133 -4.81 -0.95 -9.59
N GLN A 134 -5.53 -1.75 -8.79
CA GLN A 134 -6.51 -2.73 -9.25
C GLN A 134 -5.91 -3.82 -10.16
N GLY A 135 -4.96 -4.60 -9.65
CA GLY A 135 -4.38 -5.78 -10.30
C GLY A 135 -3.04 -5.55 -11.02
N GLY A 136 -2.56 -4.31 -11.07
CA GLY A 136 -1.26 -3.93 -11.65
C GLY A 136 -0.07 -4.04 -10.70
N GLU A 137 -0.29 -4.44 -9.45
CA GLU A 137 0.65 -4.32 -8.33
C GLU A 137 1.94 -5.10 -8.62
N LEU A 138 1.82 -6.37 -9.03
CA LEU A 138 2.98 -7.20 -9.32
C LEU A 138 3.81 -6.71 -10.51
N LEU A 139 3.17 -6.07 -11.50
CA LEU A 139 3.87 -5.46 -12.63
C LEU A 139 4.76 -4.31 -12.15
N VAL A 140 4.22 -3.44 -11.29
CA VAL A 140 4.97 -2.34 -10.68
C VAL A 140 6.11 -2.88 -9.81
N LEU A 141 5.81 -3.80 -8.89
CA LEU A 141 6.78 -4.35 -7.95
C LEU A 141 7.97 -5.03 -8.66
N ARG A 142 7.71 -5.78 -9.75
CA ARG A 142 8.77 -6.41 -10.56
C ARG A 142 9.69 -5.42 -11.27
N ASN A 143 9.22 -4.20 -11.51
CA ASN A 143 9.96 -3.16 -12.23
C ASN A 143 10.46 -2.02 -11.32
N ALA A 144 10.38 -2.22 -9.99
CA ALA A 144 10.80 -1.29 -8.95
C ALA A 144 11.87 -1.87 -8.01
N VAL A 145 12.58 -2.93 -8.43
CA VAL A 145 13.46 -3.72 -7.55
C VAL A 145 14.56 -2.86 -6.90
N GLU A 146 15.08 -1.85 -7.60
CA GLU A 146 16.09 -0.97 -7.02
C GLU A 146 15.49 -0.08 -5.91
N ARG A 147 14.29 0.48 -6.12
CA ARG A 147 13.56 1.22 -5.06
C ARG A 147 13.15 0.32 -3.90
N LEU A 148 12.74 -0.91 -4.20
CA LEU A 148 12.35 -1.88 -3.18
C LEU A 148 13.50 -2.26 -2.25
N ARG A 149 14.77 -1.98 -2.57
CA ARG A 149 15.89 -2.18 -1.61
C ARG A 149 15.86 -1.19 -0.45
N ASP A 150 15.37 0.03 -0.68
CA ASP A 150 15.30 1.08 0.36
C ASP A 150 14.03 0.97 1.20
N ALA A 151 12.93 0.48 0.61
CA ALA A 151 11.64 0.37 1.28
C ALA A 151 11.71 -0.59 2.47
N VAL A 152 10.97 -0.27 3.54
CA VAL A 152 10.86 -1.10 4.74
C VAL A 152 9.45 -1.60 5.00
N VAL A 153 8.44 -0.90 4.46
CA VAL A 153 7.05 -1.33 4.54
C VAL A 153 6.37 -1.15 3.18
N ILE A 154 5.61 -2.15 2.77
CA ILE A 154 4.79 -2.12 1.57
C ILE A 154 3.36 -2.45 1.98
N GLN A 155 2.44 -1.57 1.61
CA GLN A 155 1.01 -1.87 1.55
C GLN A 155 0.63 -2.01 0.09
N THR A 156 0.00 -3.12 -0.25
CA THR A 156 -0.43 -3.37 -1.63
C THR A 156 -1.76 -4.10 -1.63
N GLU A 157 -2.65 -3.73 -2.55
CA GLU A 157 -3.83 -4.53 -2.82
C GLU A 157 -3.40 -5.95 -3.27
N ILE A 158 -4.17 -6.94 -2.83
CA ILE A 158 -3.95 -8.37 -3.11
C ILE A 158 -5.28 -9.09 -3.29
N GLU A 159 -5.32 -9.99 -4.26
CA GLU A 159 -6.55 -10.65 -4.65
C GLU A 159 -6.54 -12.15 -4.37
N PHE A 160 -7.70 -12.66 -4.01
CA PHE A 160 -7.95 -14.08 -3.75
C PHE A 160 -8.79 -14.72 -4.87
N LEU A 161 -9.36 -13.89 -5.74
CA LEU A 161 -10.04 -14.29 -6.97
C LEU A 161 -9.59 -13.37 -8.11
N PRO A 162 -9.38 -13.89 -9.34
CA PRO A 162 -8.92 -13.10 -10.47
C PRO A 162 -10.09 -12.27 -11.04
N MET A 163 -10.37 -11.14 -10.39
CA MET A 163 -11.38 -10.16 -10.82
C MET A 163 -11.09 -9.57 -12.20
N TYR A 164 -9.82 -9.60 -12.61
CA TYR A 164 -9.36 -9.30 -13.96
C TYR A 164 -8.71 -10.53 -14.60
N LYS A 165 -8.68 -10.58 -15.93
CA LYS A 165 -8.07 -11.67 -16.70
C LYS A 165 -6.56 -11.67 -16.49
N ASN A 166 -6.00 -12.84 -16.18
CA ASN A 166 -4.58 -13.05 -15.89
C ASN A 166 -4.05 -12.22 -14.70
N GLN A 167 -4.93 -11.79 -13.80
CA GLN A 167 -4.54 -11.07 -12.59
C GLN A 167 -3.69 -11.95 -11.68
N PRO A 168 -2.49 -11.49 -11.27
CA PRO A 168 -1.73 -12.13 -10.21
C PRO A 168 -2.53 -12.16 -8.90
N LEU A 169 -2.46 -13.25 -8.15
CA LEU A 169 -3.15 -13.35 -6.87
C LEU A 169 -2.18 -13.08 -5.70
N PHE A 170 -2.71 -13.04 -4.48
CA PHE A 170 -1.95 -12.91 -3.24
C PHE A 170 -0.70 -13.81 -3.22
N SER A 171 -0.81 -15.06 -3.64
CA SER A 171 0.32 -16.00 -3.65
C SER A 171 1.44 -15.58 -4.60
N ASP A 172 1.14 -14.89 -5.70
CA ASP A 172 2.14 -14.42 -6.66
C ASP A 172 2.86 -13.17 -6.12
N VAL A 173 2.10 -12.26 -5.50
CA VAL A 173 2.62 -11.05 -4.85
C VAL A 173 3.48 -11.40 -3.64
N GLU A 174 2.98 -12.27 -2.75
CA GLU A 174 3.71 -12.73 -1.57
C GLU A 174 5.02 -13.40 -1.95
N GLN A 175 5.00 -14.33 -2.92
CA GLN A 175 6.21 -15.05 -3.34
C GLN A 175 7.27 -14.09 -3.88
N PHE A 176 6.84 -13.09 -4.66
CA PHE A 176 7.76 -12.08 -5.17
C PHE A 176 8.35 -11.24 -4.03
N LEU A 177 7.51 -10.67 -3.15
CA LEU A 177 7.95 -9.81 -2.06
C LEU A 177 8.82 -10.55 -1.04
N ARG A 178 8.52 -11.82 -0.77
CA ARG A 178 9.38 -12.70 0.04
C ARG A 178 10.73 -12.89 -0.60
N GLY A 179 10.78 -13.09 -1.92
CA GLY A 179 12.03 -13.11 -2.69
C GLY A 179 12.80 -11.79 -2.65
N GLN A 180 12.13 -10.65 -2.40
CA GLN A 180 12.73 -9.34 -2.20
C GLN A 180 13.09 -9.04 -0.73
N GLY A 181 12.98 -10.02 0.18
CA GLY A 181 13.35 -9.87 1.59
C GLY A 181 12.28 -9.18 2.46
N PHE A 182 11.01 -9.26 2.07
CA PHE A 182 9.88 -8.85 2.90
C PHE A 182 9.18 -10.06 3.52
N VAL A 183 8.53 -9.83 4.67
CA VAL A 183 7.69 -10.81 5.36
C VAL A 183 6.26 -10.28 5.38
N PHE A 184 5.30 -11.13 5.01
CA PHE A 184 3.89 -10.80 5.18
C PHE A 184 3.57 -10.61 6.66
N HIS A 185 3.04 -9.45 7.02
CA HIS A 185 2.77 -9.07 8.40
C HIS A 185 1.30 -9.26 8.77
N ARG A 186 0.37 -8.67 8.00
CA ARG A 186 -1.08 -8.76 8.23
C ARG A 186 -1.90 -8.32 7.03
N PHE A 187 -3.19 -8.64 7.07
CA PHE A 187 -4.19 -7.99 6.22
C PHE A 187 -4.68 -6.68 6.83
N PHE A 188 -5.00 -5.68 5.99
CA PHE A 188 -5.46 -4.36 6.44
C PHE A 188 -6.17 -3.53 5.33
N PRO A 189 -7.40 -3.86 4.89
CA PRO A 189 -8.34 -4.87 5.40
C PRO A 189 -8.26 -6.22 4.67
N LEU A 190 -9.07 -7.19 5.09
CA LEU A 190 -9.38 -8.40 4.31
C LEU A 190 -10.88 -8.40 3.98
N ILE A 191 -11.20 -8.43 2.69
CA ILE A 191 -12.56 -8.21 2.20
C ILE A 191 -13.15 -9.51 1.65
N SER A 192 -14.34 -9.84 2.18
CA SER A 192 -15.18 -10.91 1.64
C SER A 192 -16.41 -10.37 0.95
N ARG A 193 -16.99 -11.21 0.08
CA ARG A 193 -18.28 -10.98 -0.58
C ARG A 193 -19.13 -12.25 -0.51
N VAL A 194 -20.43 -12.04 -0.65
CA VAL A 194 -21.42 -13.13 -0.72
C VAL A 194 -21.70 -13.48 -2.17
N PHE A 195 -21.70 -14.77 -2.49
CA PHE A 195 -22.07 -15.28 -3.81
C PHE A 195 -23.55 -14.97 -4.14
N LYS A 196 -23.82 -14.63 -5.39
CA LYS A 196 -25.19 -14.64 -5.91
C LYS A 196 -25.79 -16.04 -5.81
N PRO A 197 -27.11 -16.16 -5.57
CA PRO A 197 -28.09 -15.08 -5.38
C PRO A 197 -28.24 -14.63 -3.92
N VAL A 198 -27.39 -15.07 -2.99
CA VAL A 198 -27.57 -14.81 -1.55
C VAL A 198 -27.35 -13.33 -1.24
N MET A 199 -28.15 -12.78 -0.31
CA MET A 199 -27.94 -11.46 0.28
C MET A 199 -28.14 -11.56 1.80
N VAL A 200 -27.21 -11.01 2.57
CA VAL A 200 -27.29 -10.97 4.04
C VAL A 200 -27.71 -9.58 4.47
N GLY A 201 -28.86 -9.47 5.15
CA GLY A 201 -29.39 -8.18 5.63
C GLY A 201 -29.71 -7.16 4.52
N GLY A 202 -29.93 -7.61 3.28
CA GLY A 202 -30.17 -6.73 2.13
C GLY A 202 -28.95 -5.90 1.69
N ASN A 203 -27.75 -6.26 2.16
CA ASN A 203 -26.52 -5.54 1.85
C ASN A 203 -25.64 -6.33 0.86
N ILE A 204 -25.43 -5.77 -0.34
CA ILE A 204 -24.57 -6.37 -1.38
C ILE A 204 -23.07 -6.31 -1.03
N TYR A 205 -22.68 -5.42 -0.12
CA TYR A 205 -21.34 -5.32 0.43
C TYR A 205 -21.15 -6.21 1.66
N GLY A 206 -22.19 -6.95 2.07
CA GLY A 206 -22.12 -7.92 3.14
C GLY A 206 -21.04 -8.96 2.82
N GLY A 207 -20.05 -9.08 3.71
CA GLY A 207 -19.07 -10.15 3.67
C GLY A 207 -19.63 -11.44 4.29
N HIS A 208 -19.09 -12.59 3.85
CA HIS A 208 -19.33 -13.87 4.52
C HIS A 208 -18.11 -14.78 4.34
N SER A 209 -18.20 -15.86 3.56
CA SER A 209 -17.15 -16.89 3.52
C SER A 209 -16.09 -16.68 2.44
N GLN A 210 -16.43 -16.02 1.32
CA GLN A 210 -15.52 -15.92 0.18
C GLN A 210 -14.69 -14.64 0.27
N GLN A 211 -13.40 -14.77 0.54
CA GLN A 211 -12.45 -13.66 0.40
C GLN A 211 -12.28 -13.34 -1.09
N VAL A 212 -12.25 -12.05 -1.42
CA VAL A 212 -12.16 -11.60 -2.81
C VAL A 212 -10.90 -10.76 -3.00
N TRP A 213 -10.66 -9.78 -2.13
CA TRP A 213 -9.43 -8.99 -2.11
C TRP A 213 -9.14 -8.49 -0.69
N GLY A 214 -8.04 -7.78 -0.54
CA GLY A 214 -7.72 -6.99 0.64
C GLY A 214 -6.39 -6.29 0.42
N ASP A 215 -5.87 -5.67 1.46
CA ASP A 215 -4.53 -5.10 1.43
C ASP A 215 -3.61 -5.99 2.26
N GLY A 216 -2.46 -6.30 1.69
CA GLY A 216 -1.37 -6.97 2.38
C GLY A 216 -0.35 -5.96 2.88
N ILE A 217 -0.02 -6.04 4.17
CA ILE A 217 1.10 -5.31 4.75
C ILE A 217 2.32 -6.24 4.78
N PHE A 218 3.38 -5.84 4.10
CA PHE A 218 4.65 -6.54 4.05
C PHE A 218 5.72 -5.66 4.69
N VAL A 219 6.50 -6.24 5.59
CA VAL A 219 7.56 -5.52 6.32
C VAL A 219 8.89 -6.18 6.04
N ARG A 220 9.93 -5.38 5.84
CA ARG A 220 11.31 -5.86 5.65
C ARG A 220 11.68 -6.84 6.77
N ASP A 221 12.39 -7.91 6.41
CA ASP A 221 12.63 -9.07 7.30
C ASP A 221 13.08 -8.67 8.73
N PHE A 222 12.15 -8.84 9.67
CA PHE A 222 12.31 -8.57 11.10
C PHE A 222 12.66 -9.84 11.91
N ILE A 223 12.97 -10.95 11.23
CA ILE A 223 13.49 -12.18 11.84
C ILE A 223 15.00 -12.05 12.02
N THR A 224 15.72 -11.67 10.95
CA THR A 224 17.19 -11.56 10.92
C THR A 224 17.71 -10.13 11.07
N PHE A 225 16.92 -9.13 10.62
CA PHE A 225 17.28 -7.71 10.56
C PHE A 225 18.45 -7.35 9.63
N ASP A 226 18.90 -8.25 8.76
CA ASP A 226 20.04 -8.04 7.86
C ASP A 226 19.77 -6.94 6.81
N GLY A 227 18.50 -6.73 6.45
CA GLY A 227 18.07 -5.73 5.48
C GLY A 227 17.83 -4.33 6.05
N TYR A 228 18.24 -4.06 7.29
CA TYR A 228 18.00 -2.76 7.95
C TYR A 228 19.30 -2.01 8.26
N SER A 229 19.33 -0.72 7.91
CA SER A 229 20.15 0.27 8.61
C SER A 229 19.47 0.74 9.90
N ASP A 230 20.21 1.45 10.75
CA ASP A 230 19.69 2.01 12.00
C ASP A 230 18.51 2.97 11.74
N ASP A 231 18.61 3.85 10.74
CA ASP A 231 17.52 4.77 10.35
C ASP A 231 16.29 4.02 9.83
N LYS A 232 16.51 2.93 9.09
CA LYS A 232 15.43 2.10 8.53
C LYS A 232 14.71 1.28 9.60
N LEU A 233 15.36 0.92 10.71
CA LEU A 233 14.69 0.34 11.88
C LEU A 233 13.70 1.33 12.49
N LEU A 234 14.14 2.59 12.68
CA LEU A 234 13.28 3.65 13.21
C LEU A 234 12.12 3.98 12.25
N ALA A 235 12.40 4.03 10.94
CA ALA A 235 11.37 4.26 9.93
C ALA A 235 10.30 3.15 9.95
N ALA A 236 10.71 1.88 9.95
CA ALA A 236 9.77 0.76 10.03
C ALA A 236 8.97 0.79 11.33
N ALA A 237 9.60 1.06 12.48
CA ALA A 237 8.93 1.12 13.76
C ALA A 237 7.87 2.24 13.81
N ALA A 238 8.17 3.40 13.21
CA ALA A 238 7.24 4.52 13.08
C ALA A 238 6.07 4.17 12.17
N ILE A 239 6.32 3.57 10.99
CA ILE A 239 5.27 3.21 10.03
C ILE A 239 4.33 2.18 10.64
N VAL A 240 4.85 1.07 11.18
CA VAL A 240 3.98 -0.02 11.66
C VAL A 240 3.15 0.36 12.89
N HIS A 241 3.65 1.28 13.73
CA HIS A 241 2.86 1.87 14.81
C HIS A 241 1.79 2.83 14.27
N ASN A 242 2.21 3.85 13.51
CA ASN A 242 1.31 4.95 13.14
C ASN A 242 0.24 4.54 12.11
N CYS A 243 0.57 3.62 11.18
CA CYS A 243 -0.34 3.24 10.10
C CYS A 243 -1.17 1.99 10.41
N TYR A 244 -0.65 1.06 11.21
CA TYR A 244 -1.23 -0.28 11.36
C TYR A 244 -1.42 -0.74 12.81
N ASP A 245 -1.12 0.12 13.79
CA ASP A 245 -1.24 -0.17 15.22
C ASP A 245 -0.47 -1.44 15.66
N SER A 246 0.62 -1.78 14.96
CA SER A 246 1.48 -2.92 15.32
C SER A 246 2.54 -2.48 16.33
N VAL A 247 2.07 -2.29 17.55
CA VAL A 247 2.88 -1.85 18.70
C VAL A 247 3.97 -2.86 19.04
N ASP A 248 3.65 -4.15 18.92
CA ASP A 248 4.53 -5.28 19.17
C ASP A 248 5.72 -5.34 18.20
N LEU A 249 5.46 -5.19 16.90
CA LEU A 249 6.51 -5.13 15.88
C LEU A 249 7.33 -3.84 16.01
N SER A 250 6.68 -2.70 16.30
CA SER A 250 7.38 -1.43 16.57
C SER A 250 8.36 -1.58 17.74
N LEU A 251 7.93 -2.17 18.86
CA LEU A 251 8.81 -2.45 20.01
C LEU A 251 9.94 -3.43 19.65
N ARG A 252 9.66 -4.47 18.85
CA ARG A 252 10.70 -5.40 18.39
C ARG A 252 11.79 -4.69 17.59
N LEU A 253 11.41 -3.79 16.68
CA LEU A 253 12.34 -3.01 15.86
C LEU A 253 13.15 -2.02 16.72
N LEU A 254 12.51 -1.35 17.69
CA LEU A 254 13.18 -0.47 18.64
C LEU A 254 14.17 -1.21 19.54
N LYS A 255 13.84 -2.43 20.00
CA LYS A 255 14.78 -3.25 20.78
C LYS A 255 16.02 -3.64 19.98
N GLU A 256 15.86 -3.89 18.68
CA GLU A 256 17.00 -4.13 17.80
C GLU A 256 17.84 -2.86 17.63
N TYR A 257 17.21 -1.70 17.47
CA TYR A 257 17.92 -0.41 17.43
C TYR A 257 18.70 -0.16 18.74
N ASP A 258 18.06 -0.37 19.89
CA ASP A 258 18.69 -0.25 21.21
C ASP A 258 19.90 -1.19 21.35
N ARG A 259 19.79 -2.43 20.87
CA ARG A 259 20.90 -3.38 20.86
C ARG A 259 22.07 -2.89 20.01
N ARG A 260 21.81 -2.26 18.86
CA ARG A 260 22.85 -1.73 17.94
C ARG A 260 23.51 -0.46 18.47
N ARG A 261 22.75 0.42 19.12
CA ARG A 261 23.20 1.78 19.50
C ARG A 261 23.49 1.96 20.98
N GLY A 262 23.11 1.01 21.83
CA GLY A 262 23.19 1.16 23.29
C GLY A 262 22.20 2.19 23.84
N THR A 263 21.04 2.36 23.20
CA THR A 263 19.96 3.27 23.62
C THR A 263 18.89 2.53 24.44
N ASN A 264 17.83 3.25 24.84
CA ASN A 264 16.69 2.72 25.59
C ASN A 264 15.33 3.14 24.99
N LEU A 265 15.29 3.44 23.69
CA LEU A 265 14.09 3.93 22.99
C LEU A 265 12.95 2.91 23.06
N GLY A 266 13.24 1.62 22.99
CA GLY A 266 12.24 0.55 23.12
C GLY A 266 11.58 0.54 24.49
N SER A 267 12.34 0.73 25.56
CA SER A 267 11.78 0.85 26.92
C SER A 267 10.96 2.13 27.06
N THR A 268 11.50 3.28 26.64
CA THR A 268 10.79 4.58 26.66
C THR A 268 9.46 4.51 25.92
N TYR A 269 9.47 3.94 24.71
CA TYR A 269 8.29 3.73 23.90
C TYR A 269 7.25 2.84 24.60
N PHE A 270 7.68 1.70 25.15
CA PHE A 270 6.75 0.75 25.75
C PHE A 270 6.13 1.28 27.04
N ASP A 271 6.93 1.90 27.92
CA ASP A 271 6.46 2.49 29.17
C ASP A 271 5.41 3.59 28.91
N ALA A 272 5.69 4.45 27.93
CA ALA A 272 4.76 5.50 27.50
C ALA A 272 3.47 4.91 26.88
N PHE A 273 3.59 3.86 26.07
CA PHE A 273 2.43 3.20 25.45
C PHE A 273 1.55 2.47 26.48
N SER A 274 2.13 1.78 27.45
CA SER A 274 1.38 1.01 28.47
C SER A 274 0.75 1.88 29.56
N GLY A 275 0.90 3.21 29.48
CA GLY A 275 0.31 4.16 30.43
C GLY A 275 1.11 4.37 31.72
N GLY A 276 2.36 3.87 31.78
CA GLY A 276 3.21 3.89 32.98
C GLY A 276 2.67 3.06 34.15
N ALA A 277 3.58 2.46 34.93
CA ALA A 277 3.29 2.07 36.31
C ALA A 277 3.59 3.25 37.26
#